data_AF-A0A133UDJ2-F1
#
_entry.id   AF-A0A133UDJ2-F1
#
_cell.length_a   1.000
_cell.length_b   1.000
_cell.length_c   1.000
_cell.angle_alpha   90.00
_cell.angle_beta   90.00
_cell.angle_gamma   90.00
#
_symmetry.space_group_name_H-M   'P 1'
#
loop_
_entity.id
_entity.type
_entity.pdbx_description
1 polymer ?
#
loop_
_entity_poly.entity_id
_entity_poly.type
_entity_poly.pdbx_seq_one_letter_code
_entity_poly.pdbx_strand_id
1 'polypeptide(L)'
;MDYFHGRKKVSAGIAGVARLVDEAAGKGDEVAENILKSASEELERSAVTLIDNLKMGGYDPLNIVLIGGAFNSDILRKNLRTLLSSRYENARLIRPDHPEVGAVFLALEATDVVVDDRIIENLRQSTKEVKKFEKRRVD
;
A
#
# COMPACT_ATOMS: atom_id res chain seq x y z
N MET A 1 10.55 22.11 -2.58
CA MET A 1 9.80 21.85 -3.83
C MET A 1 9.64 20.34 -3.94
N ASP A 2 8.41 19.84 -3.88
CA ASP A 2 8.17 18.39 -3.84
C ASP A 2 8.08 17.83 -5.25
N TYR A 3 9.07 17.01 -5.62
CA TYR A 3 9.11 16.26 -6.86
C TYR A 3 8.76 14.80 -6.56
N PHE A 4 7.93 14.19 -7.41
CA PHE A 4 7.76 12.73 -7.45
C PHE A 4 8.18 12.27 -8.84
N HIS A 5 9.25 11.47 -8.92
CA HIS A 5 9.83 10.96 -10.18
C HIS A 5 10.09 12.05 -11.24
N GLY A 6 10.68 13.19 -10.83
CA GLY A 6 11.08 14.26 -11.76
C GLY A 6 9.93 15.04 -12.41
N ARG A 7 8.66 14.75 -12.06
CA ARG A 7 7.50 15.53 -12.51
C ARG A 7 6.98 16.43 -11.40
N LYS A 8 6.40 17.57 -11.81
CA LYS A 8 5.67 18.46 -10.91
C LYS A 8 4.51 17.66 -10.30
N LYS A 9 4.48 17.53 -8.97
CA LYS A 9 3.39 16.88 -8.24
C LYS A 9 2.05 17.43 -8.75
N VAL A 10 1.08 16.55 -9.01
CA VAL A 10 -0.32 16.97 -9.22
C VAL A 10 -0.70 17.85 -8.04
N SER A 11 -1.33 19.01 -8.28
CA SER A 11 -1.63 19.96 -7.20
C SER A 11 -2.39 19.23 -6.08
N ALA A 12 -2.06 19.51 -4.82
CA ALA A 12 -2.70 18.84 -3.67
C ALA A 12 -4.24 18.92 -3.72
N GLY A 13 -4.78 19.95 -4.39
CA GLY A 13 -6.21 20.11 -4.62
C GLY A 13 -6.85 18.99 -5.47
N ILE A 14 -6.15 18.47 -6.49
CA ILE A 14 -6.70 17.39 -7.33
C ILE A 14 -6.63 16.04 -6.60
N ALA A 15 -5.57 15.78 -5.84
CA ALA A 15 -5.48 14.56 -5.03
C ALA A 15 -6.53 14.52 -3.90
N GLY A 16 -6.95 15.69 -3.39
CA GLY A 16 -8.04 15.82 -2.42
C GLY A 16 -9.38 15.28 -2.94
N VAL A 17 -9.61 15.31 -4.26
CA VAL A 17 -10.84 14.81 -4.88
C VAL A 17 -11.03 13.32 -4.61
N ALA A 18 -9.96 12.53 -4.53
CA ALA A 18 -10.05 11.10 -4.26
C ALA A 18 -10.74 10.78 -2.92
N ARG A 19 -10.57 11.65 -1.90
CA ARG A 19 -11.28 11.49 -0.61
C ARG A 19 -12.76 11.77 -0.74
N LEU A 20 -13.12 12.82 -1.50
CA LEU A 20 -14.52 13.16 -1.75
C LEU A 20 -15.25 12.05 -2.52
N VAL A 21 -14.56 11.41 -3.48
CA VAL A 21 -15.07 10.23 -4.20
C VAL A 21 -15.30 9.07 -3.22
N ASP A 22 -14.35 8.78 -2.34
CA ASP A 22 -14.50 7.70 -1.34
C ASP A 22 -15.67 7.95 -0.37
N GLU A 23 -15.80 9.19 0.10
CA GLU A 23 -16.91 9.60 0.97
C GLU A 23 -18.28 9.54 0.26
N ALA A 24 -18.35 9.95 -1.01
CA ALA A 24 -19.57 9.90 -1.80
C ALA A 24 -19.97 8.45 -2.11
N ALA A 25 -19.03 7.60 -2.48
CA ALA A 25 -19.26 6.17 -2.69
C ALA A 25 -19.76 5.50 -1.39
N GLY A 26 -19.18 5.87 -0.23
CA GLY A 26 -19.65 5.41 1.07
C GLY A 26 -21.10 5.82 1.42
N LYS A 27 -21.66 6.80 0.71
CA LYS A 27 -23.05 7.26 0.83
C LYS A 27 -23.97 6.66 -0.25
N GLY A 28 -23.47 5.76 -1.10
CA GLY A 28 -24.23 5.12 -2.18
C GLY A 28 -24.30 5.94 -3.47
N ASP A 29 -23.39 6.90 -3.69
CA ASP A 29 -23.30 7.59 -4.97
C ASP A 29 -22.74 6.65 -6.04
N GLU A 30 -23.59 6.27 -7.00
CA GLU A 30 -23.25 5.30 -8.04
C GLU A 30 -22.07 5.75 -8.94
N VAL A 31 -21.94 7.05 -9.20
CA VAL A 31 -20.85 7.58 -10.03
C VAL A 31 -19.53 7.43 -9.29
N ALA A 32 -19.51 7.77 -8.00
CA ALA A 32 -18.36 7.63 -7.15
C ALA A 32 -17.96 6.16 -6.95
N GLU A 33 -18.92 5.27 -6.74
CA GLU A 33 -18.68 3.82 -6.67
C GLU A 33 -18.05 3.29 -7.97
N ASN A 34 -18.58 3.71 -9.12
CA ASN A 34 -18.04 3.33 -10.42
C ASN A 34 -16.60 3.85 -10.62
N ILE A 35 -16.28 5.07 -10.17
CA ILE A 35 -14.91 5.59 -10.21
C ILE A 35 -13.96 4.69 -9.40
N LEU A 36 -14.33 4.30 -8.18
CA LEU A 36 -13.52 3.41 -7.35
C LEU A 36 -13.39 2.01 -7.95
N LYS A 37 -14.47 1.48 -8.54
CA LYS A 37 -14.44 0.21 -9.25
C LYS A 37 -13.47 0.23 -10.43
N SER A 38 -13.57 1.23 -11.30
CA SER A 38 -12.63 1.39 -12.43
C SER A 38 -11.19 1.54 -11.95
N ALA A 39 -10.95 2.29 -10.86
CA ALA A 39 -9.62 2.40 -10.27
C ALA A 39 -9.08 1.04 -9.76
N SER A 40 -9.91 0.22 -9.11
CA SER A 40 -9.53 -1.13 -8.69
C SER A 40 -9.19 -2.04 -9.87
N GLU A 41 -9.94 -1.95 -10.98
CA GLU A 41 -9.66 -2.72 -12.19
C GLU A 41 -8.33 -2.33 -12.84
N GLU A 42 -7.99 -1.04 -12.90
CA GLU A 42 -6.68 -0.60 -13.42
C GLU A 42 -5.51 -1.05 -12.54
N LEU A 43 -5.70 -1.03 -11.22
CA LEU A 43 -4.71 -1.52 -10.28
C LEU A 43 -4.52 -3.04 -10.39
N GLU A 44 -5.60 -3.80 -10.55
CA GLU A 44 -5.54 -5.24 -10.80
C GLU A 44 -4.81 -5.53 -12.10
N ARG A 45 -5.20 -4.90 -13.22
CA ARG A 45 -4.54 -5.07 -14.52
C ARG A 45 -3.03 -4.85 -14.43
N SER A 46 -2.63 -3.80 -13.73
CA SER A 46 -1.22 -3.47 -13.51
C SER A 46 -0.49 -4.55 -12.70
N ALA A 47 -1.06 -5.00 -11.59
CA ALA A 47 -0.48 -6.03 -10.74
C ALA A 47 -0.35 -7.37 -11.47
N VAL A 48 -1.42 -7.80 -12.13
CA VAL A 48 -1.49 -9.06 -12.87
C VAL A 48 -0.50 -9.10 -14.02
N THR A 49 -0.36 -7.99 -14.75
CA THR A 49 0.65 -7.87 -15.81
C THR A 49 2.06 -8.17 -15.29
N LEU A 50 2.41 -7.66 -14.10
CA LEU A 50 3.72 -7.93 -13.49
C LEU A 50 3.83 -9.37 -13.00
N ILE A 51 2.79 -9.88 -12.33
CA ILE A 51 2.76 -11.26 -11.82
C ILE A 51 2.99 -12.26 -12.96
N ASP A 52 2.31 -12.08 -14.09
CA ASP A 52 2.42 -12.98 -15.23
C ASP A 52 3.78 -12.86 -15.92
N ASN A 53 4.24 -11.64 -16.20
CA ASN A 53 5.51 -11.41 -16.89
C ASN A 53 6.71 -11.89 -16.06
N LEU A 54 6.64 -11.79 -14.74
CA LEU A 54 7.67 -12.26 -13.81
C LEU A 54 7.44 -13.70 -13.34
N LYS A 55 6.40 -14.38 -13.85
CA LYS A 55 6.04 -15.77 -13.51
C LYS A 55 5.88 -16.01 -11.99
N MET A 56 5.30 -15.03 -11.30
CA MET A 56 5.14 -15.02 -9.85
C MET A 56 3.88 -15.74 -9.36
N GLY A 57 2.98 -16.17 -10.25
CA GLY A 57 1.68 -16.76 -9.86
C GLY A 57 1.78 -17.98 -8.92
N GLY A 58 2.91 -18.69 -8.94
CA GLY A 58 3.14 -19.87 -8.09
C GLY A 58 3.66 -19.61 -6.67
N TYR A 59 3.96 -18.36 -6.28
CA TYR A 59 4.37 -18.06 -4.91
C TYR A 59 3.21 -18.26 -3.93
N ASP A 60 3.42 -18.95 -2.81
CA ASP A 60 2.39 -19.17 -1.80
C ASP A 60 2.86 -18.76 -0.39
N PRO A 61 2.31 -17.67 0.20
CA PRO A 61 1.32 -16.77 -0.41
C PRO A 61 1.92 -15.83 -1.45
N LEU A 62 1.12 -15.46 -2.45
CA LEU A 62 1.46 -14.40 -3.40
C LEU A 62 1.19 -13.04 -2.73
N ASN A 63 2.20 -12.51 -2.07
CA ASN A 63 2.09 -11.26 -1.32
C ASN A 63 2.06 -10.03 -2.24
N ILE A 64 0.98 -9.25 -2.16
CA ILE A 64 0.81 -8.00 -2.89
C ILE A 64 0.72 -6.87 -1.87
N VAL A 65 1.75 -6.01 -1.86
CA VAL A 65 1.89 -4.96 -0.85
C VAL A 65 1.20 -3.67 -1.33
N LEU A 66 0.30 -3.13 -0.51
CA LEU A 66 -0.43 -1.89 -0.77
C LEU A 66 0.21 -0.72 -0.02
N ILE A 67 0.77 0.24 -0.75
CA ILE A 67 1.41 1.46 -0.22
C ILE A 67 0.75 2.70 -0.81
N GLY A 68 0.42 3.66 0.05
CA GLY A 68 -0.12 4.97 -0.35
C GLY A 68 -1.53 5.25 0.18
N GLY A 69 -1.88 6.53 0.22
CA GLY A 69 -3.11 7.01 0.86
C GLY A 69 -4.42 6.58 0.16
N ALA A 70 -4.38 6.28 -1.14
CA ALA A 70 -5.55 5.79 -1.88
C ALA A 70 -6.07 4.47 -1.28
N PHE A 71 -5.17 3.62 -0.77
CA PHE A 71 -5.51 2.37 -0.12
C PHE A 71 -6.07 2.56 1.30
N ASN A 72 -6.34 3.80 1.77
CA ASN A 72 -7.17 4.02 2.96
C ASN A 72 -8.65 3.74 2.67
N SER A 73 -9.09 3.80 1.40
CA SER A 73 -10.45 3.45 0.98
C SER A 73 -10.73 1.95 1.19
N ASP A 74 -11.75 1.63 1.99
CA ASP A 74 -12.21 0.25 2.20
C ASP A 74 -12.84 -0.34 0.93
N ILE A 75 -13.60 0.47 0.20
CA ILE A 75 -14.28 0.07 -1.04
C ILE A 75 -13.23 -0.33 -2.09
N LEU A 76 -12.22 0.51 -2.31
CA LEU A 76 -11.13 0.24 -3.23
C LEU A 76 -10.39 -1.06 -2.87
N ARG A 77 -10.07 -1.26 -1.58
CA ARG A 77 -9.36 -2.46 -1.11
C ARG A 77 -10.20 -3.73 -1.26
N LYS A 78 -11.51 -3.67 -0.99
CA LYS A 78 -12.42 -4.80 -1.14
C LYS A 78 -12.55 -5.20 -2.61
N ASN A 79 -12.80 -4.23 -3.49
CA ASN A 79 -12.89 -4.46 -4.93
C ASN A 79 -11.59 -5.08 -5.48
N LEU A 80 -10.43 -4.51 -5.12
CA LEU A 80 -9.14 -5.03 -5.54
C LEU A 80 -8.88 -6.45 -5.03
N ARG A 81 -9.25 -6.74 -3.77
CA ARG A 81 -9.15 -8.10 -3.20
C ARG A 81 -9.96 -9.10 -4.02
N THR A 82 -11.22 -8.77 -4.31
CA THR A 82 -12.11 -9.65 -5.09
C THR A 82 -11.53 -9.95 -6.45
N LEU A 83 -11.11 -8.91 -7.19
CA LEU A 83 -10.53 -9.06 -8.52
C LEU A 83 -9.28 -9.96 -8.50
N LEU A 84 -8.33 -9.68 -7.60
CA LEU A 84 -7.10 -10.49 -7.50
C LEU A 84 -7.37 -11.93 -7.06
N SER A 85 -8.24 -12.14 -6.08
CA SER A 85 -8.57 -13.49 -5.59
C SER A 85 -9.28 -14.35 -6.64
N SER A 86 -10.01 -13.74 -7.58
CA SER A 86 -10.66 -14.49 -8.67
C SER A 86 -9.67 -15.07 -9.69
N ARG A 87 -8.43 -14.54 -9.72
CA ARG A 87 -7.38 -14.99 -10.64
C ARG A 87 -6.25 -15.74 -9.94
N TYR A 88 -5.93 -15.34 -8.71
CA TYR A 88 -4.89 -15.94 -7.88
C TYR A 88 -5.46 -16.20 -6.48
N GLU A 89 -5.91 -17.43 -6.24
CA GLU A 89 -6.52 -17.82 -4.94
C GLU A 89 -5.55 -17.68 -3.76
N ASN A 90 -4.24 -17.79 -4.02
CA ASN A 90 -3.14 -17.58 -3.10
C ASN A 90 -2.74 -16.11 -2.89
N ALA A 91 -3.42 -15.15 -3.53
CA ALA A 91 -3.09 -13.74 -3.39
C ALA A 91 -3.41 -13.19 -2.00
N ARG A 92 -2.42 -12.57 -1.38
CA ARG A 92 -2.54 -11.93 -0.08
C ARG A 92 -2.20 -10.45 -0.15
N LEU A 93 -3.22 -9.60 0.00
CA LEU A 93 -3.05 -8.17 0.15
C LEU A 93 -2.48 -7.83 1.53
N ILE A 94 -1.32 -7.15 1.56
CA ILE A 94 -0.62 -6.72 2.77
C ILE A 94 -0.54 -5.20 2.81
N ARG A 95 -0.80 -4.62 3.99
CA ARG A 95 -0.48 -3.21 4.26
C ARG A 95 0.53 -3.17 5.41
N PRO A 96 1.76 -2.71 5.18
CA PRO A 96 2.76 -2.64 6.24
C PRO A 96 2.48 -1.45 7.16
N ASP A 97 2.70 -1.66 8.45
CA ASP A 97 2.59 -0.61 9.47
C ASP A 97 3.77 0.37 9.40
N HIS A 98 4.99 -0.17 9.17
CA HIS A 98 6.24 0.59 9.19
C HIS A 98 7.08 0.37 7.92
N PRO A 99 6.62 0.84 6.75
CA PRO A 99 7.38 0.69 5.50
C PRO A 99 8.77 1.35 5.56
N GLU A 100 8.94 2.39 6.38
CA GLU A 100 10.22 3.09 6.59
C GLU A 100 11.34 2.20 7.14
N VAL A 101 11.00 1.10 7.81
CA VAL A 101 12.00 0.12 8.30
C VAL A 101 12.75 -0.53 7.13
N GLY A 102 12.08 -0.71 5.98
CA GLY A 102 12.73 -1.21 4.77
C GLY A 102 13.85 -0.29 4.30
N ALA A 103 13.67 1.04 4.42
CA ALA A 103 14.73 2.00 4.07
C ALA A 103 15.93 1.90 5.02
N VAL A 104 15.71 1.60 6.30
CA VAL A 104 16.79 1.35 7.26
C VAL A 104 17.57 0.10 6.87
N PHE A 105 16.91 -1.00 6.55
CA PHE A 105 17.58 -2.22 6.08
C PHE A 105 18.40 -1.97 4.81
N LEU A 106 17.84 -1.25 3.84
CA LEU A 106 18.57 -0.89 2.62
C LEU A 106 19.81 -0.02 2.92
N ALA A 107 19.72 0.89 3.89
CA ALA A 107 20.87 1.71 4.30
C ALA A 107 21.96 0.89 5.01
N LEU A 108 21.57 -0.05 5.87
CA LEU A 108 22.49 -0.97 6.54
C LEU A 108 23.20 -1.88 5.53
N GLU A 109 22.44 -2.44 4.58
CA GLU A 109 22.99 -3.23 3.48
C GLU A 109 23.95 -2.40 2.62
N ALA A 110 23.58 -1.18 2.25
CA ALA A 110 24.43 -0.28 1.47
C ALA A 110 25.70 0.21 2.20
N THR A 111 25.78 -0.01 3.52
CA THR A 111 26.96 0.34 4.35
C THR A 111 27.68 -0.89 4.88
N ASP A 112 27.38 -2.08 4.34
CA ASP A 112 27.96 -3.37 4.72
C ASP A 112 27.82 -3.68 6.22
N VAL A 113 26.81 -3.13 6.89
CA VAL A 113 26.53 -3.43 8.29
C VAL A 113 25.81 -4.78 8.38
N VAL A 114 26.43 -5.74 9.07
CA VAL A 114 25.83 -7.05 9.33
C VAL A 114 24.60 -6.87 10.22
N VAL A 115 23.44 -7.26 9.71
CA VAL A 115 22.18 -7.26 10.45
C VAL A 115 22.10 -8.52 11.32
N ASP A 116 22.35 -8.35 12.62
CA ASP A 116 22.23 -9.41 13.62
C ASP A 116 20.89 -9.35 14.39
N ASP A 117 20.65 -10.35 15.24
CA ASP A 117 19.42 -10.45 16.04
C ASP A 117 19.21 -9.23 16.95
N ARG A 118 20.30 -8.60 17.41
CA ARG A 118 20.24 -7.40 18.25
C ARG A 118 19.69 -6.22 17.44
N ILE A 119 20.16 -6.00 16.22
CA ILE A 119 19.65 -4.93 15.34
C ILE A 119 18.17 -5.19 15.03
N ILE A 120 17.81 -6.42 14.69
CA ILE A 120 16.42 -6.81 14.42
C ILE A 120 15.52 -6.49 15.63
N GLU A 121 15.94 -6.90 16.83
CA GLU A 121 15.14 -6.66 18.03
C GLU A 121 15.04 -5.16 18.37
N ASN A 122 16.12 -4.41 18.21
CA ASN A 122 16.10 -2.95 18.41
C ASN A 122 15.11 -2.25 17.46
N LEU A 123 15.08 -2.64 16.19
CA LEU A 123 14.13 -2.10 15.22
C LEU A 123 12.68 -2.50 15.55
N ARG A 124 12.46 -3.75 15.98
CA ARG A 124 11.14 -4.22 16.45
C ARG A 124 10.64 -3.46 17.68
N GLN A 125 11.51 -3.19 18.65
CA GLN A 125 11.11 -2.43 19.84
C GLN A 125 10.86 -0.96 19.51
N SER A 126 11.72 -0.36 18.68
CA SER A 126 11.57 1.04 18.25
C SER A 126 10.25 1.26 17.52
N THR A 127 9.87 0.35 16.61
CA THR A 127 8.58 0.43 15.88
C THR A 127 7.36 0.25 16.80
N LYS A 128 7.42 -0.67 17.77
CA LYS A 128 6.34 -0.80 18.78
C LYS A 128 6.13 0.48 19.57
N GLU A 129 7.21 1.13 20.00
CA GLU A 129 7.12 2.40 20.75
C GLU A 129 6.58 3.54 19.89
N VAL A 130 6.94 3.62 18.61
CA VAL A 130 6.34 4.55 17.65
C VAL A 130 4.83 4.33 17.56
N LYS A 131 4.38 3.09 17.36
CA LYS A 131 2.95 2.75 17.29
C LYS A 131 2.18 3.13 18.57
N LYS A 132 2.80 2.93 19.74
CA LYS A 132 2.24 3.34 21.05
C LYS A 132 2.17 4.86 21.20
N PHE A 133 3.15 5.59 20.66
CA PHE A 133 3.16 7.04 20.67
C PHE A 133 2.10 7.63 19.74
N GLU A 134 1.96 7.11 18.52
CA GLU A 134 0.94 7.56 17.57
C GLU A 134 -0.49 7.35 18.11
N LYS A 135 -0.76 6.18 18.71
CA LYS A 135 -2.08 5.89 19.29
C LYS A 135 -2.49 6.89 20.39
N ARG A 136 -1.54 7.30 21.24
CA ARG A 136 -1.77 8.30 22.31
C ARG A 136 -2.02 9.72 21.83
N ARG A 137 -1.77 10.04 20.55
CA ARG A 137 -1.97 11.39 19.99
C ARG A 137 -3.34 11.56 19.32
N VAL A 138 -4.07 10.47 19.12
CA VAL A 138 -5.37 10.45 18.43
C VAL A 138 -6.54 10.32 19.43
N ASP A 139 -6.24 10.03 20.70
CA ASP A 139 -7.14 10.10 21.86
C ASP A 139 -7.05 11.49 22.54
#